data_AF-A0A958SFE8-F1
#
_entry.id   AF-A0A958SFE8-F1
#
_cell.length_a   1.000
_cell.length_b   1.000
_cell.length_c   1.000
_cell.angle_alpha   90.00
_cell.angle_beta   90.00
_cell.angle_gamma   90.00
#
_symmetry.space_group_name_H-M   'P 1'
#
loop_
_entity.id
_entity.type
_entity.pdbx_description
1 polymer ?
#
loop_
_entity_poly.entity_id
_entity_poly.type
_entity_poly.pdbx_seq_one_letter_code
_entity_poly.pdbx_strand_id
1 'polypeptide(L)'
;EVAAFEKQVALTKEKLNLWEGKKTPTLVIGDFNVGPVLGGDNYQSVLKSLELKSAFFVLETPQPSSATWDQKNKLVAEGDFSTDPSDMVDHVLFNEAFFKVQSAAVVLKENLPNKAYPLSDHYGLLVELQPTR
;
A
#
# COMPACT_ATOMS: atom_id res chain seq x y z
N GLU A 1 4.58 -7.52 -20.98
CA GLU A 1 4.37 -7.00 -19.61
C GLU A 1 3.76 -8.03 -18.66
N VAL A 2 2.66 -8.71 -19.02
CA VAL A 2 2.02 -9.75 -18.17
C VAL A 2 2.99 -10.83 -17.64
N ALA A 3 3.85 -11.38 -18.52
CA ALA A 3 4.81 -12.42 -18.11
C ALA A 3 5.87 -11.94 -17.10
N ALA A 4 6.21 -10.64 -17.09
CA ALA A 4 7.14 -10.08 -16.11
C ALA A 4 6.47 -9.93 -14.73
N PHE A 5 5.22 -9.46 -14.72
CA PHE A 5 4.40 -9.36 -13.51
C PHE A 5 4.15 -10.74 -12.88
N GLU A 6 3.72 -11.72 -13.66
CA GLU A 6 3.49 -13.09 -13.18
C GLU A 6 4.76 -13.72 -12.62
N LYS A 7 5.91 -13.50 -13.27
CA LYS A 7 7.22 -13.94 -12.78
C LYS A 7 7.58 -13.27 -11.44
N GLN A 8 7.28 -11.98 -11.28
CA GLN A 8 7.58 -11.24 -10.06
C GLN A 8 6.66 -11.66 -8.91
N VAL A 9 5.37 -11.91 -9.19
CA VAL A 9 4.43 -12.53 -8.23
C VAL A 9 4.90 -13.93 -7.83
N ALA A 10 5.35 -14.76 -8.78
CA ALA A 10 5.86 -16.10 -8.49
C ALA A 10 7.13 -16.05 -7.62
N LEU A 11 8.07 -15.15 -7.91
CA LEU A 11 9.27 -14.91 -7.10
C LEU A 11 8.92 -14.42 -5.69
N THR A 12 7.97 -13.50 -5.56
CA THR A 12 7.49 -13.03 -4.27
C THR A 12 6.84 -14.17 -3.49
N LYS A 13 6.01 -15.00 -4.15
CA LYS A 13 5.43 -16.21 -3.54
C LYS A 13 6.48 -17.24 -3.15
N GLU A 14 7.52 -17.45 -3.94
CA GLU A 14 8.62 -18.37 -3.62
C GLU A 14 9.37 -17.91 -2.36
N LYS A 15 9.74 -16.61 -2.33
CA LYS A 15 10.37 -16.01 -1.14
C LYS A 15 9.45 -16.03 0.08
N LEU A 16 8.14 -15.91 -0.13
CA LEU A 16 7.14 -16.00 0.94
C LEU A 16 6.77 -17.44 1.32
N ASN A 17 7.00 -18.44 0.46
CA ASN A 17 6.85 -19.86 0.80
C ASN A 17 8.03 -20.36 1.65
N LEU A 18 9.21 -19.74 1.50
CA LEU A 18 10.32 -19.89 2.45
C LEU A 18 10.01 -19.21 3.80
N TRP A 19 9.07 -18.27 3.80
CA TRP A 19 8.61 -17.60 5.00
C TRP A 19 7.52 -18.46 5.66
N GLU A 20 7.82 -19.06 6.82
CA GLU A 20 6.83 -19.75 7.66
C GLU A 20 5.88 -18.74 8.34
N GLY A 21 5.22 -17.91 7.54
CA GLY A 21 4.57 -16.67 7.96
C GLY A 21 3.49 -16.79 9.01
N LYS A 22 3.00 -18.01 9.27
CA LYS A 22 2.05 -18.32 10.34
C LYS A 22 2.70 -18.42 11.72
N LYS A 23 4.03 -18.49 11.81
CA LYS A 23 4.75 -18.70 13.07
C LYS A 23 5.50 -17.47 13.56
N THR A 24 5.68 -16.45 12.73
CA THR A 24 6.45 -15.25 13.07
C THR A 24 5.66 -13.96 12.81
N PRO A 25 5.71 -12.98 13.73
CA PRO A 25 5.18 -11.64 13.47
C PRO A 25 5.85 -11.04 12.23
N THR A 26 5.05 -10.63 11.25
CA THR A 26 5.58 -10.13 9.97
C THR A 26 4.77 -8.94 9.47
N LEU A 27 5.48 -8.00 8.87
CA LEU A 27 4.97 -6.85 8.15
C LEU A 27 5.65 -6.79 6.77
N VAL A 28 4.89 -6.44 5.74
CA VAL A 28 5.42 -6.07 4.43
C VAL A 28 5.01 -4.62 4.18
N ILE A 29 5.98 -3.73 4.00
CA ILE A 29 5.77 -2.29 3.97
C ILE A 29 6.47 -1.71 2.75
N GLY A 30 5.79 -0.81 2.05
CA GLY A 30 6.41 0.02 1.02
C GLY A 30 5.42 0.47 -0.05
N ASP A 31 5.97 1.09 -1.08
CA ASP A 31 5.28 1.43 -2.32
C ASP A 31 5.21 0.20 -3.23
N PHE A 32 3.99 -0.25 -3.53
CA PHE A 32 3.73 -1.39 -4.40
C PHE A 32 3.48 -0.94 -5.84
N ASN A 33 3.42 0.37 -6.11
CA ASN A 33 3.04 1.00 -7.38
C ASN A 33 1.65 0.59 -7.88
N VAL A 34 0.87 -0.10 -7.05
CA VAL A 34 -0.45 -0.60 -7.42
C VAL A 34 -1.32 -0.73 -6.17
N GLY A 35 -2.53 -0.21 -6.27
CA GLY A 35 -3.57 -0.36 -5.28
C GLY A 35 -4.83 -1.01 -5.87
N PRO A 36 -5.96 -0.95 -5.13
CA PRO A 36 -7.21 -1.50 -5.60
C PRO A 36 -7.77 -0.81 -6.85
N VAL A 37 -7.45 0.47 -7.11
CA VAL A 37 -7.99 1.20 -8.26
C VAL A 37 -7.24 0.82 -9.54
N LEU A 38 -5.92 0.91 -9.54
CA LEU A 38 -5.08 0.61 -10.70
C LEU A 38 -4.95 -0.90 -10.93
N GLY A 39 -4.86 -1.69 -9.85
CA GLY A 39 -4.62 -3.13 -9.93
C GLY A 39 -5.87 -4.01 -9.95
N GLY A 40 -7.02 -3.48 -9.55
CA GLY A 40 -8.30 -4.21 -9.51
C GLY A 40 -8.18 -5.61 -8.87
N ASP A 41 -8.68 -6.62 -9.57
CA ASP A 41 -8.71 -8.01 -9.12
C ASP A 41 -7.32 -8.64 -8.94
N ASN A 42 -6.31 -8.17 -9.68
CA ASN A 42 -4.94 -8.68 -9.58
C ASN A 42 -4.32 -8.31 -8.24
N TYR A 43 -4.54 -7.07 -7.78
CA TYR A 43 -4.09 -6.62 -6.47
C TYR A 43 -4.68 -7.48 -5.35
N GLN A 44 -6.00 -7.71 -5.38
CA GLN A 44 -6.68 -8.56 -4.39
C GLN A 44 -6.20 -10.01 -4.42
N SER A 45 -5.95 -10.55 -5.61
CA SER A 45 -5.44 -11.91 -5.79
C SER A 45 -4.04 -12.09 -5.20
N VAL A 46 -3.17 -11.08 -5.34
CA VAL A 46 -1.85 -11.08 -4.70
C VAL A 46 -2.00 -11.10 -3.18
N LEU A 47 -2.72 -10.14 -2.58
CA LEU A 47 -2.90 -10.08 -1.13
C LEU A 47 -3.44 -11.39 -0.55
N LYS A 48 -4.48 -11.95 -1.18
CA LYS A 48 -5.07 -13.22 -0.78
C LYS A 48 -4.07 -14.36 -0.82
N SER A 49 -3.19 -14.38 -1.82
CA SER A 49 -2.16 -15.41 -1.95
C SER A 49 -1.03 -15.29 -0.93
N LEU A 50 -0.83 -14.10 -0.33
CA LEU A 50 0.16 -13.89 0.73
C LEU A 50 -0.40 -14.18 2.11
N GLU A 51 -1.71 -14.41 2.24
CA GLU A 51 -2.42 -14.52 3.53
C GLU A 51 -2.15 -13.31 4.45
N LEU A 52 -1.93 -12.13 3.87
CA LEU A 52 -1.71 -10.87 4.57
C LEU A 52 -2.91 -9.92 4.34
N LYS A 53 -3.16 -9.04 5.30
CA LYS A 53 -4.18 -7.99 5.19
C LYS A 53 -3.52 -6.62 5.10
N SER A 54 -4.10 -5.70 4.35
CA SER A 54 -3.71 -4.29 4.40
C SER A 54 -4.25 -3.65 5.68
N ALA A 55 -3.36 -3.05 6.48
CA ALA A 55 -3.73 -2.43 7.74
C ALA A 55 -4.73 -1.26 7.54
N PHE A 56 -4.57 -0.49 6.48
CA PHE A 56 -5.49 0.59 6.15
C PHE A 56 -6.89 0.05 5.83
N PHE A 57 -6.98 -0.97 4.97
CA PHE A 57 -8.27 -1.53 4.53
C PHE A 57 -8.98 -2.40 5.57
N VAL A 58 -8.34 -2.71 6.70
CA VAL A 58 -9.01 -3.34 7.84
C VAL A 58 -9.87 -2.34 8.61
N LEU A 59 -9.49 -1.06 8.62
CA LEU A 59 -10.23 -0.01 9.34
C LEU A 59 -11.11 0.83 8.40
N GLU A 60 -10.65 1.05 7.17
CA GLU A 60 -11.26 1.99 6.24
C GLU A 60 -11.70 1.30 4.96
N THR A 61 -12.86 1.68 4.43
CA THR A 61 -13.21 1.31 3.05
C THR A 61 -12.39 2.17 2.10
N PRO A 62 -11.71 1.61 1.09
CA PRO A 62 -10.98 2.41 0.11
C PRO A 62 -11.88 3.48 -0.51
N GLN A 63 -11.46 4.74 -0.42
CA GLN A 63 -12.10 5.89 -1.05
C GLN A 63 -11.04 6.71 -1.80
N PRO A 64 -11.40 7.48 -2.84
CA PRO A 64 -10.42 8.29 -3.58
C PRO A 64 -9.62 9.27 -2.69
N SER A 65 -10.21 9.79 -1.60
CA SER A 65 -9.53 10.66 -0.63
C SER A 65 -8.50 9.95 0.25
N SER A 66 -8.47 8.62 0.20
CA SER A 66 -7.55 7.75 0.93
C SER A 66 -6.29 7.41 0.14
N ALA A 67 -6.11 7.99 -1.05
CA ALA A 67 -4.93 7.73 -1.87
C ALA A 67 -3.64 8.17 -1.17
N THR A 68 -2.60 7.35 -1.25
CA THR A 68 -1.22 7.73 -0.92
C THR A 68 -0.51 8.30 -2.14
N TRP A 69 -0.97 7.97 -3.34
CA TRP A 69 -0.56 8.61 -4.58
C TRP A 69 -1.80 9.24 -5.24
N ASP A 70 -1.89 10.57 -5.18
CA ASP A 70 -3.10 11.31 -5.54
C ASP A 70 -2.87 12.17 -6.79
N GLN A 71 -3.72 12.05 -7.79
CA GLN A 71 -3.70 12.89 -9.00
C GLN A 71 -3.81 14.39 -8.67
N LYS A 72 -4.38 14.76 -7.52
CA LYS A 72 -4.43 16.16 -7.05
C LYS A 72 -3.12 16.64 -6.42
N ASN A 73 -2.18 15.74 -6.11
CA ASN A 73 -0.84 16.11 -5.72
C ASN A 73 -0.17 16.79 -6.91
N LYS A 74 0.37 18.00 -6.69
CA LYS A 74 0.98 18.80 -7.77
C LYS A 74 2.14 18.08 -8.45
N LEU A 75 2.94 17.32 -7.70
CA LEU A 75 4.07 16.58 -8.26
C LEU A 75 3.61 15.42 -9.16
N VAL A 76 2.49 14.79 -8.83
CA VAL A 76 1.84 13.78 -9.67
C VAL A 76 1.21 14.42 -10.92
N ALA A 77 0.47 15.52 -10.73
CA ALA A 77 -0.23 16.22 -11.80
C ALA A 77 0.71 16.78 -12.88
N GLU A 78 1.97 17.07 -12.52
CA GLU A 78 3.01 17.54 -13.45
C GLU A 78 3.91 16.41 -13.96
N GLY A 79 3.70 15.17 -13.51
CA GLY A 79 4.51 14.00 -13.85
C GLY A 79 3.97 13.15 -15.02
N ASP A 80 4.72 12.09 -15.33
CA ASP A 80 4.47 11.20 -16.49
C ASP A 80 3.15 10.41 -16.39
N PHE A 81 2.66 10.18 -15.17
CA PHE A 81 1.43 9.44 -14.90
C PHE A 81 0.26 10.35 -14.51
N SER A 82 0.30 11.64 -14.87
CA SER A 82 -0.71 12.64 -14.49
C SER A 82 -2.16 12.32 -14.88
N THR A 83 -2.40 11.37 -15.80
CA THR A 83 -3.73 10.92 -16.20
C THR A 83 -4.26 9.73 -15.40
N ASP A 84 -3.40 9.05 -14.64
CA ASP A 84 -3.78 7.88 -13.86
C ASP A 84 -4.64 8.32 -12.65
N PRO A 85 -5.64 7.52 -12.27
CA PRO A 85 -6.48 7.84 -11.12
C PRO A 85 -5.68 7.76 -9.81
N SER A 86 -6.07 8.57 -8.83
CA SER A 86 -5.54 8.47 -7.46
C SER A 86 -5.74 7.05 -6.89
N ASP A 87 -4.72 6.51 -6.23
CA ASP A 87 -4.76 5.17 -5.66
C ASP A 87 -3.97 5.05 -4.35
N MET A 88 -4.29 4.02 -3.56
CA MET A 88 -3.51 3.62 -2.40
C MET A 88 -2.43 2.63 -2.86
N VAL A 89 -1.23 3.13 -3.17
CA VAL A 89 -0.12 2.32 -3.68
C VAL A 89 0.91 1.97 -2.60
N ASP A 90 1.00 2.80 -1.56
CA ASP A 90 1.77 2.51 -0.35
C ASP A 90 0.96 1.65 0.62
N HIS A 91 1.52 0.54 1.08
CA HIS A 91 0.83 -0.41 1.95
C HIS A 91 1.64 -0.80 3.18
N VAL A 92 0.92 -1.09 4.26
CA VAL A 92 1.39 -1.86 5.40
C VAL A 92 0.57 -3.14 5.43
N LEU A 93 1.14 -4.25 4.97
CA LEU A 93 0.51 -5.56 5.02
C LEU A 93 0.97 -6.30 6.27
N PHE A 94 0.04 -6.95 6.98
CA PHE A 94 0.33 -7.62 8.24
C PHE A 94 -0.36 -8.97 8.37
N ASN A 95 0.20 -9.82 9.23
CA ASN A 95 -0.45 -11.06 9.66
C ASN A 95 -1.32 -10.79 10.90
N GLU A 96 -2.63 -10.96 10.75
CA GLU A 96 -3.62 -10.72 11.81
C GLU A 96 -3.51 -11.67 13.01
N ALA A 97 -2.78 -12.78 12.88
CA ALA A 97 -2.48 -13.67 14.00
C ALA A 97 -1.55 -13.02 15.05
N PHE A 98 -0.81 -11.97 14.68
CA PHE A 98 0.21 -11.33 15.53
C PHE A 98 -0.05 -9.86 15.83
N PHE A 99 -0.89 -9.19 15.03
CA PHE A 99 -1.15 -7.76 15.20
C PHE A 99 -2.63 -7.43 15.06
N LYS A 100 -3.06 -6.42 15.80
CA LYS A 100 -4.33 -5.73 15.64
C LYS A 100 -4.08 -4.28 15.23
N VAL A 101 -4.78 -3.81 14.21
CA VAL A 101 -4.70 -2.41 13.79
C VAL A 101 -5.47 -1.54 14.79
N GLN A 102 -4.81 -0.52 15.34
CA GLN A 102 -5.42 0.48 16.22
C GLN A 102 -5.88 1.70 15.43
N SER A 103 -5.01 2.19 14.53
CA SER A 103 -5.29 3.33 13.68
C SER A 103 -4.53 3.22 12.36
N ALA A 104 -5.06 3.84 11.31
CA ALA A 104 -4.41 3.97 10.01
C ALA A 104 -4.83 5.31 9.38
N ALA A 105 -3.88 6.09 8.88
CA ALA A 105 -4.14 7.40 8.29
C ALA A 105 -3.14 7.74 7.18
N VAL A 106 -3.62 8.42 6.15
CA VAL A 106 -2.75 9.08 5.17
C VAL A 106 -2.39 10.46 5.71
N VAL A 107 -1.08 10.72 5.83
CA VAL A 107 -0.48 11.89 6.47
C VAL A 107 0.47 12.61 5.50
N LEU A 108 0.98 13.78 5.89
CA LEU A 108 1.94 14.58 5.09
C LEU A 108 1.34 15.03 3.74
N LYS A 109 0.06 15.44 3.75
CA LYS A 109 -0.66 15.92 2.56
C LYS A 109 -0.38 17.39 2.26
N GLU A 110 0.20 18.10 3.22
CA GLU A 110 0.41 19.53 3.17
C GLU A 110 1.61 19.91 2.29
N ASN A 111 1.53 21.09 1.70
CA ASN A 111 2.67 21.69 1.02
C ASN A 111 3.79 22.02 2.00
N LEU A 112 5.04 21.93 1.54
CA LEU A 112 6.18 22.40 2.32
C LEU A 112 6.08 23.92 2.57
N PRO A 113 6.55 24.42 3.72
CA PRO A 113 6.55 25.86 4.00
C PRO A 113 7.22 26.65 2.88
N ASN A 114 6.55 27.68 2.38
CA ASN A 114 7.01 28.53 1.27
C ASN A 114 7.19 27.81 -0.09
N LYS A 115 6.59 26.62 -0.26
CA LYS A 115 6.54 25.89 -1.53
C LYS A 115 5.09 25.63 -1.92
N ALA A 116 4.86 25.45 -3.22
CA ALA A 116 3.55 25.12 -3.78
C ALA A 116 3.35 23.61 -3.99
N TYR A 117 4.24 22.79 -3.45
CA TYR A 117 4.26 21.33 -3.61
C TYR A 117 4.45 20.65 -2.24
N PRO A 118 3.93 19.43 -2.05
CA PRO A 118 4.12 18.62 -0.85
C PRO A 118 5.52 18.05 -0.75
N LEU A 119 5.79 17.29 0.32
CA LEU A 119 7.10 16.69 0.57
C LEU A 119 7.55 15.72 -0.55
N SER A 120 6.59 14.99 -1.12
CA SER A 120 6.79 13.93 -2.11
C SER A 120 5.54 13.81 -3.00
N ASP A 121 5.66 13.15 -4.15
CA ASP A 121 4.54 12.74 -4.99
C ASP A 121 3.67 11.66 -4.30
N HIS A 122 4.25 10.97 -3.31
CA HIS A 122 3.52 10.13 -2.36
C HIS A 122 3.26 10.84 -1.02
N TYR A 123 2.06 10.67 -0.47
CA TYR A 123 1.73 10.97 0.91
C TYR A 123 2.16 9.83 1.84
N GLY A 124 2.40 10.14 3.11
CA GLY A 124 2.79 9.13 4.09
C GLY A 124 1.62 8.24 4.51
N LEU A 125 1.87 6.95 4.75
CA LEU A 125 0.93 6.04 5.40
C LEU A 125 1.38 5.78 6.84
N LEU A 126 0.62 6.29 7.80
CA LEU A 126 0.84 6.04 9.23
C LEU A 126 -0.10 4.95 9.71
N VAL A 127 0.45 3.91 10.34
CA VAL A 127 -0.32 2.79 10.90
C VAL A 127 0.18 2.51 12.31
N GLU A 128 -0.76 2.37 13.23
CA GLU A 128 -0.51 1.91 14.59
C GLU A 128 -0.97 0.45 14.74
N LEU A 129 -0.03 -0.42 15.12
CA LEU A 129 -0.25 -1.84 15.31
C LEU A 129 -0.02 -2.21 16.78
N GLN A 130 -0.96 -2.94 17.36
CA GLN A 130 -0.82 -3.56 18.67
C GLN A 130 -0.48 -5.04 18.50
N PRO A 131 0.62 -5.55 19.08
CA PRO A 131 0.87 -6.99 19.14
C PRO A 131 -0.26 -7.72 19.89
N THR A 132 -0.67 -8.89 19.40
CA THR A 132 -1.74 -9.71 20.01
C THR A 132 -1.23 -10.76 20.98
N ARG A 133 0.09 -10.79 21.24
CA ARG A 133 0.77 -11.67 22.20
C ARG A 133 1.64 -10.87 23.15
#